data_AF-A0A7S3PMC9-F1
#
_entry.id   AF-A0A7S3PMC9-F1
#
_cell.length_a   1.000
_cell.length_b   1.000
_cell.length_c   1.000
_cell.angle_alpha   90.00
_cell.angle_beta   90.00
_cell.angle_gamma   90.00
#
_symmetry.space_group_name_H-M   'P 1'
#
loop_
_entity.id
_entity.type
_entity.pdbx_description
1 polymer ?
#
loop_
_entity_poly.entity_id
_entity_poly.type
_entity_poly.pdbx_seq_one_letter_code
_entity_poly.pdbx_strand_id
1 'polypeptide(L)'
;MFGEMKVESSLRVSRVVLFLVYVSVHILSIVLASQELVALGGGCFWCIEAVFRSVEGVRKVESGYMGGDIANPTYHQVSAGNTGHAEVVQVYFDKDLVDFETILEWFWKAHDPTTMNRQGADVGTQYRSVIFYETEEQRERAERSKAAYQQTLKSEIVTEIAPAKVFFR
;
A
#
# COMPACT_ATOMS: atom_id res chain seq x y z
N MET A 1 22.64 -47.46 39.83
CA MET A 1 22.37 -46.04 40.16
C MET A 1 22.74 -45.15 38.98
N PHE A 2 22.06 -45.24 37.83
CA PHE A 2 22.22 -44.31 36.68
C PHE A 2 21.05 -44.58 35.71
N GLY A 3 19.93 -43.89 35.85
CA GLY A 3 18.76 -44.14 34.99
C GLY A 3 17.73 -43.02 34.88
N GLU A 4 17.56 -42.18 35.91
CA GLU A 4 16.46 -41.19 35.92
C GLU A 4 16.85 -39.79 35.39
N MET A 5 18.15 -39.49 35.25
CA MET A 5 18.62 -38.11 35.03
C MET A 5 18.62 -37.63 33.57
N LYS A 6 18.23 -38.46 32.59
CA LYS A 6 18.26 -38.09 31.15
C LYS A 6 16.90 -37.66 30.57
N VAL A 7 15.79 -37.99 31.23
CA VAL A 7 14.44 -37.73 30.70
C VAL A 7 13.96 -36.30 31.01
N GLU A 8 14.33 -35.75 32.16
CA GLU A 8 13.94 -34.38 32.56
C GLU A 8 14.59 -33.27 31.72
N SER A 9 15.84 -33.47 31.28
CA SER A 9 16.54 -32.48 30.44
C SER A 9 15.92 -32.37 29.04
N SER A 10 15.44 -33.49 28.49
CA SER A 10 14.77 -33.55 27.19
C SER A 10 13.40 -32.84 27.21
N LEU A 11 12.61 -33.01 28.28
CA LEU A 11 11.30 -32.34 28.42
C LEU A 11 11.42 -30.82 28.66
N ARG A 12 12.46 -30.36 29.36
CA ARG A 12 12.70 -28.91 29.58
C ARG A 12 13.10 -28.18 28.29
N VAL A 13 13.94 -28.79 27.45
CA VAL A 13 14.29 -28.23 26.13
C VAL A 13 13.04 -28.11 25.25
N SER A 14 12.15 -29.12 25.28
CA SER A 14 10.90 -29.08 24.51
C SER A 14 9.96 -27.94 24.91
N ARG A 15 9.87 -27.59 26.21
CA ARG A 15 9.02 -26.48 26.69
C ARG A 15 9.58 -25.10 26.34
N VAL A 16 10.89 -24.92 26.42
CA VAL A 16 11.54 -23.65 26.02
C VAL A 16 11.44 -23.45 24.50
N VAL A 17 11.68 -24.49 23.70
CA VAL A 17 11.53 -24.41 22.25
C VAL A 17 10.08 -24.11 21.87
N LEU A 18 9.10 -24.79 22.48
CA LEU A 18 7.68 -24.52 22.21
C LEU A 18 7.28 -23.10 22.62
N PHE A 19 7.79 -22.60 23.75
CA PHE A 19 7.57 -21.21 24.18
C PHE A 19 8.19 -20.20 23.19
N LEU A 20 9.43 -20.42 22.74
CA LEU A 20 10.08 -19.55 21.76
C LEU A 20 9.36 -19.57 20.40
N VAL A 21 8.89 -20.73 19.94
CA VAL A 21 8.06 -20.84 18.73
C VAL A 21 6.75 -20.09 18.93
N TYR A 22 6.07 -20.27 20.06
CA TYR A 22 4.82 -19.57 20.37
C TYR A 22 5.00 -18.05 20.40
N VAL A 23 6.04 -17.56 21.07
CA VAL A 23 6.37 -16.12 21.12
C VAL A 23 6.69 -15.59 19.72
N SER A 24 7.46 -16.32 18.92
CA SER A 24 7.79 -15.92 17.55
C SER A 24 6.55 -15.83 16.66
N VAL A 25 5.66 -16.82 16.76
CA VAL A 25 4.38 -16.82 16.03
C VAL A 25 3.49 -15.68 16.50
N HIS A 26 3.42 -15.42 17.81
CA HIS A 26 2.62 -14.30 18.34
C HIS A 26 3.17 -12.93 17.91
N ILE A 27 4.49 -12.73 17.96
CA ILE A 27 5.12 -11.50 17.47
C ILE A 27 4.83 -11.32 15.98
N LEU A 28 4.97 -12.38 15.18
CA LEU A 28 4.66 -12.32 13.75
C LEU A 28 3.18 -11.96 13.51
N SER A 29 2.25 -12.56 14.25
CA SER A 29 0.82 -12.23 14.17
C SER A 29 0.54 -10.77 14.52
N ILE A 30 1.20 -10.22 15.56
CA ILE A 30 1.05 -8.80 15.95
C ILE A 30 1.57 -7.89 14.83
N VAL A 31 2.76 -8.16 14.31
CA VAL A 31 3.36 -7.36 13.23
C VAL A 31 2.52 -7.40 11.95
N LEU A 32 1.97 -8.57 11.59
CA LEU A 32 1.07 -8.70 10.45
C LEU A 32 -0.25 -7.95 10.69
N ALA A 33 -0.76 -7.93 11.93
CA ALA A 33 -1.98 -7.22 12.28
C ALA A 33 -1.83 -5.70 12.30
N SER A 34 -0.61 -5.17 12.49
CA SER A 34 -0.34 -3.72 12.45
C SER A 34 -0.04 -3.19 11.05
N GLN A 35 0.14 -4.05 10.05
CA GLN A 35 0.46 -3.62 8.70
C GLN A 35 -0.81 -3.43 7.84
N GLU A 36 -0.94 -2.24 7.25
CA GLU A 36 -1.93 -1.93 6.23
C GLU A 36 -1.27 -1.67 4.87
N LEU A 37 -2.07 -1.79 3.80
CA LEU A 37 -1.65 -1.59 2.42
C LEU A 37 -2.70 -0.73 1.70
N VAL A 38 -2.25 0.13 0.79
CA VAL A 38 -3.07 0.81 -0.22
C VAL A 38 -2.27 1.01 -1.50
N ALA A 39 -2.92 0.94 -2.66
CA ALA A 39 -2.32 1.30 -3.94
C ALA A 39 -2.75 2.70 -4.38
N LEU A 40 -1.78 3.55 -4.73
CA LEU A 40 -1.98 4.97 -5.03
C LEU A 40 -1.36 5.33 -6.39
N GLY A 41 -2.17 5.88 -7.29
CA GLY A 41 -1.73 6.42 -8.58
C GLY A 41 -1.92 7.94 -8.61
N GLY A 42 -0.90 8.67 -9.05
CA GLY A 42 -0.89 10.14 -9.03
C GLY A 42 0.02 10.75 -10.09
N GLY A 43 0.23 10.05 -11.20
CA GLY A 43 1.22 10.38 -12.22
C GLY A 43 2.35 9.35 -12.30
N CYS A 44 3.53 9.78 -12.71
CA CYS A 44 4.71 8.92 -12.76
C CYS A 44 5.00 8.30 -11.37
N PHE A 45 5.01 6.97 -11.30
CA PHE A 45 5.18 6.24 -10.05
C PHE A 45 6.49 6.52 -9.29
N TRP A 46 7.57 6.96 -9.97
CA TRP A 46 8.85 7.26 -9.35
C TRP A 46 8.75 8.49 -8.45
N CYS A 47 7.97 9.48 -8.86
CA CYS A 47 7.73 10.68 -8.08
C CYS A 47 6.92 10.36 -6.82
N ILE A 48 5.87 9.56 -6.97
CA ILE A 48 5.02 9.15 -5.84
C ILE A 48 5.79 8.24 -4.88
N GLU A 49 6.58 7.30 -5.41
CA GLU A 49 7.42 6.41 -4.61
C GLU A 49 8.43 7.20 -3.76
N ALA A 50 9.08 8.21 -4.34
CA ALA A 50 10.04 9.04 -3.63
C ALA A 50 9.42 9.77 -2.43
N VAL A 51 8.17 10.24 -2.57
CA VAL A 51 7.42 10.86 -1.46
C VAL A 51 7.20 9.85 -0.34
N PHE A 52 6.59 8.69 -0.65
CA PHE A 52 6.20 7.73 0.39
C PHE A 52 7.40 7.02 1.05
N ARG A 53 8.54 6.89 0.37
CA ARG A 53 9.78 6.39 0.99
C ARG A 53 10.29 7.26 2.13
N SER A 54 9.86 8.52 2.21
CA SER A 54 10.29 9.48 3.24
C SER A 54 9.28 9.63 4.39
N VAL A 55 8.14 8.95 4.32
CA VAL A 55 7.07 9.06 5.33
C VAL A 55 7.37 8.12 6.50
N GLU A 56 7.43 8.65 7.71
CA GLU A 56 7.59 7.85 8.92
C GLU A 56 6.40 6.88 9.10
N GLY A 57 6.68 5.64 9.48
CA GLY A 57 5.67 4.58 9.58
C GLY A 57 5.43 3.81 8.27
N VAL A 58 5.84 4.33 7.11
CA VAL A 58 5.87 3.56 5.86
C VAL A 58 7.01 2.55 5.91
N ARG A 59 6.68 1.27 5.72
CA ARG A 59 7.62 0.15 5.81
C ARG A 59 8.16 -0.28 4.46
N LYS A 60 7.36 -0.17 3.41
CA LYS A 60 7.72 -0.59 2.05
C LYS A 60 6.88 0.19 1.04
N VAL A 61 7.49 0.53 -0.09
CA VAL A 61 6.82 1.13 -1.24
C VAL A 61 7.27 0.37 -2.49
N GLU A 62 6.33 -0.03 -3.34
CA GLU A 62 6.62 -0.73 -4.59
C GLU A 62 5.89 -0.08 -5.76
N SER A 63 6.65 0.38 -6.75
CA SER A 63 6.13 0.86 -8.03
C SER A 63 5.66 -0.29 -8.91
N GLY A 64 4.52 -0.10 -9.60
CA GLY A 64 3.98 -1.08 -10.54
C GLY A 64 2.70 -0.59 -11.23
N TYR A 65 1.89 -1.54 -11.70
CA TYR A 65 0.70 -1.30 -12.51
C TYR A 65 -0.53 -1.99 -11.93
N MET A 66 -1.67 -1.30 -11.95
CA MET A 66 -2.94 -1.84 -11.46
C MET A 66 -4.14 -1.22 -12.21
N GLY A 67 -5.28 -1.92 -12.22
CA GLY A 67 -6.57 -1.38 -12.65
C GLY A 67 -6.99 -1.74 -14.07
N GLY A 68 -6.04 -2.12 -14.93
CA GLY A 68 -6.27 -2.50 -16.32
C GLY A 68 -6.65 -3.96 -16.54
N ASP A 69 -6.75 -4.33 -17.81
CA ASP A 69 -7.29 -5.62 -18.26
C ASP A 69 -6.20 -6.58 -18.78
N ILE A 70 -5.00 -6.08 -19.06
CA ILE A 70 -3.88 -6.88 -19.57
C ILE A 70 -3.14 -7.52 -18.40
N ALA A 71 -3.09 -8.85 -18.35
CA ALA A 71 -2.29 -9.58 -17.38
C ALA A 71 -0.79 -9.47 -17.71
N ASN A 72 0.05 -9.32 -16.68
CA ASN A 72 1.51 -9.20 -16.79
C ASN A 72 1.96 -8.15 -17.84
N PRO A 73 1.47 -6.90 -17.73
CA PRO A 73 1.80 -5.87 -18.70
C PRO A 73 3.29 -5.52 -18.61
N THR A 74 3.91 -5.25 -19.76
CA THR A 74 5.24 -4.65 -19.83
C THR A 74 5.15 -3.13 -19.75
N TYR A 75 6.22 -2.46 -19.32
CA TYR A 75 6.33 -1.00 -19.35
C TYR A 75 5.89 -0.41 -20.70
N HIS A 76 6.41 -0.95 -21.81
CA HIS A 76 6.06 -0.46 -23.15
C HIS A 76 4.57 -0.59 -23.49
N GLN A 77 3.90 -1.64 -23.03
CA GLN A 77 2.46 -1.78 -23.22
C GLN A 77 1.68 -0.73 -22.41
N VAL A 78 2.08 -0.48 -21.16
CA VAL A 78 1.43 0.52 -20.31
C VAL A 78 1.66 1.93 -20.84
N SER A 79 2.91 2.28 -21.21
CA SER A 79 3.24 3.58 -21.77
C SER A 79 2.55 3.86 -23.11
N ALA A 80 2.13 2.82 -23.84
CA ALA A 80 1.32 2.97 -25.05
C ALA A 80 -0.15 3.35 -24.76
N GLY A 81 -0.60 3.30 -23.50
CA GLY A 81 -1.89 3.83 -23.04
C GLY A 81 -3.11 2.91 -23.19
N ASN A 82 -2.97 1.75 -23.84
CA ASN A 82 -4.11 0.90 -24.22
C ASN A 82 -4.34 -0.32 -23.32
N THR A 83 -3.73 -0.35 -22.12
CA THR A 83 -3.87 -1.49 -21.18
C THR A 83 -4.93 -1.29 -20.12
N GLY A 84 -5.37 -0.04 -19.91
CA GLY A 84 -6.24 0.37 -18.79
C GLY A 84 -5.52 0.50 -17.43
N HIS A 85 -4.25 0.10 -17.34
CA HIS A 85 -3.50 0.20 -16.08
C HIS A 85 -3.16 1.65 -15.75
N ALA A 86 -3.20 1.97 -14.46
CA ALA A 86 -2.51 3.13 -13.90
C ALA A 86 -1.10 2.72 -13.47
N GLU A 87 -0.15 3.65 -13.57
CA GLU A 87 1.05 3.63 -12.75
C GLU A 87 0.64 3.90 -11.30
N VAL A 88 1.04 3.02 -10.40
CA VAL A 88 0.72 3.11 -8.97
C VAL A 88 1.94 2.75 -8.13
N VAL A 89 1.88 3.16 -6.87
CA VAL A 89 2.71 2.60 -5.82
C VAL A 89 1.86 1.82 -4.82
N GLN A 90 2.29 0.64 -4.43
CA GLN A 90 1.78 -0.07 -3.26
C GLN A 90 2.51 0.42 -2.02
N VAL A 91 1.79 1.07 -1.10
CA VAL A 91 2.31 1.61 0.14
C VAL A 91 1.94 0.70 1.29
N TYR A 92 2.94 0.05 1.90
CA TYR A 92 2.78 -0.74 3.11
C TYR A 92 3.20 0.10 4.30
N PHE A 93 2.31 0.27 5.28
CA PHE A 93 2.54 1.13 6.43
C PHE A 93 2.10 0.47 7.73
N ASP A 94 2.73 0.87 8.82
CA ASP A 94 2.41 0.42 10.17
C ASP A 94 1.37 1.35 10.76
N LYS A 95 0.13 0.86 10.88
CA LYS A 95 -1.03 1.67 11.33
C LYS A 95 -0.91 2.15 12.77
N ASP A 96 0.02 1.58 13.54
CA ASP A 96 0.30 2.02 14.91
C ASP A 96 1.31 3.19 14.95
N LEU A 97 1.99 3.48 13.83
CA LEU A 97 2.91 4.62 13.67
C LEU A 97 2.34 5.74 12.79
N VAL A 98 1.59 5.38 11.74
CA VAL A 98 0.98 6.34 10.81
C VAL A 98 -0.41 5.85 10.41
N ASP A 99 -1.41 6.71 10.54
CA ASP A 99 -2.78 6.37 10.16
C ASP A 99 -3.02 6.55 8.65
N PHE A 100 -4.09 5.94 8.16
CA PHE A 100 -4.46 6.01 6.75
C PHE A 100 -4.79 7.44 6.30
N GLU A 101 -5.39 8.26 7.16
CA GLU A 101 -5.69 9.66 6.87
C GLU A 101 -4.41 10.45 6.56
N THR A 102 -3.34 10.21 7.31
CA THR A 102 -2.01 10.81 7.05
C THR A 102 -1.44 10.31 5.73
N ILE A 103 -1.57 9.01 5.41
CA ILE A 103 -1.16 8.47 4.11
C ILE A 103 -1.90 9.17 2.96
N LEU A 104 -3.21 9.37 3.10
CA LEU A 104 -4.02 10.09 2.12
C LEU A 104 -3.65 11.58 2.04
N GLU A 105 -3.35 12.24 3.17
CA GLU A 105 -2.89 13.63 3.17
C GLU A 105 -1.59 13.79 2.37
N TRP A 106 -0.63 12.88 2.53
CA TRP A 106 0.58 12.84 1.71
C TRP A 106 0.25 12.63 0.23
N PHE A 107 -0.66 11.71 -0.09
CA PHE A 107 -1.10 11.47 -1.46
C PHE A 107 -1.66 12.74 -2.13
N TRP A 108 -2.55 13.46 -1.44
CA TRP A 108 -3.16 14.68 -1.94
C TRP A 108 -2.16 15.83 -2.18
N LYS A 109 -1.08 15.88 -1.39
CA LYS A 109 0.01 16.86 -1.55
C LYS A 109 1.03 16.46 -2.61
N ALA A 110 1.13 15.17 -2.93
CA ALA A 110 2.16 14.63 -3.82
C ALA A 110 1.90 14.91 -5.32
N HIS A 111 0.67 15.23 -5.71
CA HIS A 111 0.29 15.42 -7.11
C HIS A 111 -0.86 16.42 -7.28
N ASP A 112 -1.27 16.71 -8.53
CA ASP A 112 -2.46 17.50 -8.82
C ASP A 112 -3.66 16.55 -9.03
N PRO A 113 -4.60 16.47 -8.08
CA PRO A 113 -5.71 15.53 -8.18
C PRO A 113 -6.86 16.03 -9.08
N THR A 114 -6.68 17.16 -9.76
CA THR A 114 -7.71 17.82 -10.58
C THR A 114 -7.48 17.66 -12.08
N THR A 115 -6.36 17.06 -12.49
CA THR A 115 -6.01 16.84 -13.89
C THR A 115 -6.39 15.44 -14.37
N MET A 116 -7.46 15.37 -15.18
CA MET A 116 -7.94 14.10 -15.73
C MET A 116 -6.90 13.47 -16.66
N ASN A 117 -6.51 12.22 -16.38
CA ASN A 117 -5.58 11.41 -17.18
C ASN A 117 -4.26 12.14 -17.52
N ARG A 118 -3.72 12.90 -16.56
CA ARG A 118 -2.50 13.67 -16.70
C ARG A 118 -1.91 13.98 -15.34
N GLN A 119 -0.58 14.05 -15.26
CA GLN A 119 0.12 14.73 -14.19
C GLN A 119 1.29 15.54 -14.76
N GLY A 120 1.23 16.87 -14.64
CA GLY A 120 2.24 17.75 -15.24
C GLY A 120 2.38 17.53 -16.75
N ALA A 121 3.58 17.15 -17.20
CA ALA A 121 3.88 16.87 -18.60
C ALA A 121 3.51 15.43 -19.03
N ASP A 122 3.22 14.54 -18.08
CA ASP A 122 2.89 13.15 -18.33
C ASP A 122 1.40 13.03 -18.66
N VAL A 123 1.07 12.69 -19.91
CA VAL A 123 -0.32 12.64 -20.42
C VAL A 123 -0.68 11.21 -20.80
N GLY A 124 -1.81 10.73 -20.27
CA GLY A 124 -2.30 9.38 -20.52
C GLY A 124 -3.10 8.83 -19.35
N THR A 125 -3.97 7.86 -19.63
CA THR A 125 -4.80 7.18 -18.61
C THR A 125 -3.96 6.45 -17.57
N GLN A 126 -2.73 6.07 -17.91
CA GLN A 126 -1.77 5.48 -17.00
C GLN A 126 -1.27 6.45 -15.92
N TYR A 127 -1.40 7.76 -16.13
CA TYR A 127 -0.98 8.79 -15.18
C TYR A 127 -2.14 9.38 -14.39
N ARG A 128 -3.33 8.75 -14.43
CA ARG A 128 -4.50 9.24 -13.73
C ARG A 128 -4.32 9.19 -12.20
N SER A 129 -5.01 10.10 -11.52
CA SER A 129 -5.16 10.04 -10.08
C SER A 129 -6.14 8.93 -9.68
N VAL A 130 -5.70 7.99 -8.84
CA VAL A 130 -6.52 6.86 -8.37
C VAL A 130 -6.09 6.37 -6.99
N ILE A 131 -7.06 5.98 -6.16
CA ILE A 131 -6.87 5.29 -4.89
C ILE A 131 -7.52 3.90 -5.02
N PHE A 132 -6.69 2.86 -5.00
CA PHE A 132 -7.14 1.48 -4.98
C PHE A 132 -7.25 0.98 -3.53
N TYR A 133 -8.48 0.84 -3.04
CA TYR A 133 -8.76 0.42 -1.66
C TYR A 133 -8.80 -1.11 -1.52
N GLU A 134 -8.29 -1.62 -0.41
CA GLU A 134 -8.30 -3.05 -0.07
C GLU A 134 -9.58 -3.45 0.69
N THR A 135 -10.19 -2.51 1.42
CA THR A 135 -11.39 -2.74 2.24
C THR A 135 -12.44 -1.64 2.05
N GLU A 136 -13.68 -1.95 2.39
CA GLU A 136 -14.77 -0.97 2.36
C GLU A 136 -14.53 0.18 3.35
N GLU A 137 -13.91 -0.11 4.49
CA GLU A 137 -13.50 0.93 5.44
C GLU A 137 -12.49 1.90 4.82
N GLN A 138 -11.50 1.40 4.08
CA GLN A 138 -10.58 2.25 3.32
C GLN A 138 -11.31 3.07 2.26
N ARG A 139 -12.29 2.49 1.55
CA ARG A 139 -13.12 3.23 0.57
C ARG A 139 -13.79 4.42 1.23
N GLU A 140 -14.47 4.22 2.36
CA GLU A 140 -15.16 5.30 3.06
C GLU A 140 -14.21 6.37 3.58
N ARG A 141 -13.05 5.97 4.13
CA ARG A 141 -12.01 6.91 4.59
C ARG A 141 -11.42 7.71 3.43
N ALA A 142 -11.19 7.08 2.28
CA ALA A 142 -10.74 7.74 1.05
C ALA A 142 -11.76 8.76 0.54
N GLU A 143 -13.04 8.42 0.51
CA GLU A 143 -14.12 9.33 0.09
C GLU A 143 -14.23 10.54 1.05
N ARG A 144 -14.18 10.30 2.36
CA ARG A 144 -14.16 11.39 3.36
C ARG A 144 -12.95 12.30 3.18
N SER A 145 -11.77 11.72 2.96
CA SER A 145 -10.53 12.46 2.73
C SER A 145 -10.59 13.28 1.43
N LYS A 146 -11.11 12.71 0.34
CA LYS A 146 -11.37 13.42 -0.93
C LYS A 146 -12.30 14.61 -0.73
N ALA A 147 -13.43 14.41 -0.04
CA ALA A 147 -14.40 15.47 0.23
C ALA A 147 -13.80 16.61 1.09
N ALA A 148 -12.95 16.26 2.07
CA ALA A 148 -12.24 17.23 2.89
C ALA A 148 -11.20 18.01 2.08
N TYR A 149 -10.37 17.32 1.28
CA TYR A 149 -9.32 17.97 0.48
C TYR A 149 -9.91 18.84 -0.64
N GLN A 150 -11.05 18.45 -1.21
CA GLN A 150 -11.79 19.24 -2.19
C GLN A 150 -12.10 20.66 -1.71
N GLN A 151 -12.34 20.86 -0.41
CA GLN A 151 -12.62 22.19 0.17
C GLN A 151 -11.42 23.15 0.04
N THR A 152 -10.22 22.62 -0.15
CA THR A 152 -8.98 23.41 -0.32
C THR A 152 -8.71 23.79 -1.77
N LEU A 153 -9.45 23.21 -2.72
CA LEU A 153 -9.24 23.34 -4.17
C LEU A 153 -10.41 24.04 -4.84
N LYS A 154 -10.10 24.86 -5.86
CA LYS A 154 -11.12 25.49 -6.72
C LYS A 154 -11.61 24.54 -7.82
N SER A 155 -10.71 23.72 -8.34
CA SER A 155 -11.01 22.72 -9.36
C SER A 155 -11.51 21.43 -8.71
N GLU A 156 -12.39 20.73 -9.39
CA GLU A 156 -12.93 19.44 -8.93
C GLU A 156 -11.85 18.36 -8.94
N ILE A 157 -11.81 17.55 -7.87
CA ILE A 157 -10.96 16.38 -7.76
C ILE A 157 -11.52 15.26 -8.64
N VAL A 158 -10.72 14.84 -9.62
CA VAL A 158 -11.05 13.78 -10.57
C VAL A 158 -10.53 12.40 -10.16
N THR A 159 -9.90 12.30 -8.99
CA THR A 159 -9.37 11.05 -8.44
C THR A 159 -10.42 9.96 -8.39
N GLU A 160 -10.11 8.83 -9.02
CA GLU A 160 -10.88 7.60 -8.96
C GLU A 160 -10.68 6.92 -7.60
N ILE A 161 -11.75 6.42 -6.97
CA ILE A 161 -11.68 5.57 -5.78
C ILE A 161 -12.28 4.23 -6.19
N ALA A 162 -11.44 3.19 -6.29
CA ALA A 162 -11.80 1.92 -6.89
C ALA A 162 -11.28 0.74 -6.06
N PRO A 163 -11.91 -0.44 -6.12
CA PRO A 163 -11.40 -1.62 -5.43
C PRO A 163 -10.05 -2.03 -6.02
N ALA A 164 -9.13 -2.48 -5.16
CA ALA A 164 -7.84 -3.00 -5.60
C ALA A 164 -8.01 -4.20 -6.54
N LYS A 165 -7.18 -4.23 -7.59
CA LYS A 165 -7.05 -5.34 -8.53
C LYS A 165 -5.67 -5.99 -8.38
N VAL A 166 -5.34 -6.94 -9.24
CA VAL A 166 -4.00 -7.54 -9.28
C VAL A 166 -2.96 -6.45 -9.53
N PHE A 167 -1.95 -6.41 -8.67
CA PHE A 167 -0.76 -5.57 -8.82
C PHE A 167 0.29 -6.28 -9.67
N PHE A 168 0.84 -5.59 -10.66
CA PHE A 168 1.94 -6.07 -11.49
C PHE A 168 3.18 -5.21 -11.24
N ARG A 169 4.25 -5.85 -10.76
CA ARG A 169 5.55 -5.22 -10.55
C ARG A 169 6.41 -5.27 -11.80
#